data_AF-A0A9W7NKR2-F1
#
_entry.id   AF-A0A9W7NKR2-F1
#
_cell.length_a   1.000
_cell.length_b   1.000
_cell.length_c   1.000
_cell.angle_alpha   90.00
_cell.angle_beta   90.00
_cell.angle_gamma   90.00
#
_symmetry.space_group_name_H-M   'P 1'
#
loop_
_entity.id
_entity.type
_entity.pdbx_description
1 polymer ?
#
loop_
_entity_poly.entity_id
_entity_poly.type
_entity_poly.pdbx_seq_one_letter_code
_entity_poly.pdbx_strand_id
1 'polypeptide(L)'
;MRLRLVAGRKPPAACEQARRRVRETAKRKGKTPDARSLEAADWVLLLTSLPTAPFDAAAVLAAYRLRWQVELAIKRWKSLLGLGEVPVHTPAAATAWIYAMLIAALLIEDKVAVTATQFPPRLPTDAARLLSVAHLRALGPQPAPGTVRSVSLASA
;
A
#
# COMPACT_ATOMS: atom_id res chain seq x y z
N MET A 1 -5.06 20.66 15.80
CA MET A 1 -4.93 19.25 15.34
C MET A 1 -3.44 18.93 15.29
N ARG A 2 -2.96 17.93 16.04
CA ARG A 2 -1.52 17.60 16.06
C ARG A 2 -1.17 16.74 14.84
N LEU A 3 -0.11 17.12 14.13
CA LEU A 3 0.37 16.41 12.95
C LEU A 3 1.75 15.82 13.24
N ARG A 4 2.02 14.66 12.67
CA ARG A 4 3.27 13.92 12.84
C ARG A 4 3.82 13.56 11.47
N LEU A 5 5.09 13.89 11.25
CA LEU A 5 5.83 13.49 10.06
C LEU A 5 6.58 12.18 10.35
N VAL A 6 6.36 11.17 9.52
CA VAL A 6 7.04 9.87 9.56
C VAL A 6 7.88 9.74 8.30
N ALA A 7 9.16 9.42 8.48
CA ALA A 7 10.13 9.22 7.41
C ALA A 7 10.72 7.80 7.48
N GLY A 8 10.54 7.03 6.41
CA GLY A 8 11.17 5.71 6.25
C GLY A 8 12.12 5.70 5.06
N ARG A 9 13.34 5.21 5.24
CA ARG A 9 14.31 5.13 4.14
C ARG A 9 13.96 3.97 3.20
N LYS A 10 14.06 4.23 1.89
CA LYS A 10 13.87 3.22 0.85
C LYS A 10 15.09 2.28 0.80
N PRO A 11 14.93 1.05 0.27
CA PRO A 11 16.07 0.19 -0.01
C PRO A 11 16.98 0.82 -1.09
N PRO A 12 18.30 0.50 -1.12
CA PRO A 12 19.27 1.15 -1.99
C PRO A 12 18.87 1.18 -3.47
N ALA A 13 18.40 0.05 -4.01
CA ALA A 13 17.94 -0.04 -5.40
C ALA A 13 16.75 0.90 -5.70
N ALA A 14 15.84 1.07 -4.74
CA ALA A 14 14.70 1.99 -4.90
C ALA A 14 15.12 3.45 -4.73
N CYS A 15 16.13 3.76 -3.91
CA CYS A 15 16.75 5.08 -3.82
C CYS A 15 17.35 5.49 -5.16
N GLU A 16 18.16 4.62 -5.77
CA GLU A 16 18.77 4.88 -7.08
C GLU A 16 17.72 5.10 -8.17
N GLN A 17 16.69 4.25 -8.21
CA GLN A 17 15.59 4.41 -9.15
C GLN A 17 14.83 5.72 -8.92
N ALA A 18 14.59 6.10 -7.66
CA ALA A 18 13.92 7.36 -7.32
C ALA A 18 14.76 8.58 -7.74
N ARG A 19 16.08 8.58 -7.44
CA ARG A 19 17.00 9.64 -7.89
C ARG A 19 17.06 9.73 -9.42
N ARG A 20 17.08 8.60 -10.12
CA ARG A 20 17.02 8.57 -11.59
C ARG A 20 15.74 9.24 -12.10
N ARG A 21 14.58 8.90 -11.54
CA ARG A 21 13.30 9.53 -11.92
C ARG A 21 13.29 11.04 -11.67
N VAL A 22 13.87 11.50 -10.56
CA VAL A 22 14.02 12.93 -10.26
C VAL A 22 14.89 13.61 -11.34
N ARG A 23 16.03 13.01 -11.71
CA ARG A 23 16.91 13.53 -12.77
C ARG A 23 16.22 13.57 -14.13
N GLU A 24 15.50 12.52 -14.51
CA GLU A 24 14.75 12.44 -15.77
C GLU A 24 13.64 13.50 -15.84
N THR A 25 12.91 13.67 -14.73
CA THR A 25 11.85 14.69 -14.63
C THR A 25 12.43 16.10 -14.72
N ALA A 26 13.56 16.36 -14.07
CA ALA A 26 14.25 17.65 -14.13
C ALA A 26 14.78 17.93 -15.54
N LYS A 27 15.40 16.93 -16.19
CA LYS A 27 15.87 17.02 -17.59
C LYS A 27 14.74 17.33 -18.55
N ARG A 28 13.60 16.62 -18.44
CA ARG A 28 12.40 16.89 -19.26
C ARG A 28 11.86 18.30 -19.07
N LYS A 29 12.07 18.90 -17.90
CA LYS A 29 11.66 20.27 -17.56
C LYS A 29 12.76 21.31 -17.82
N GLY A 30 13.92 20.93 -18.37
CA GLY A 30 15.05 21.83 -18.61
C GLY A 30 15.69 22.38 -17.34
N LYS A 31 15.55 21.71 -16.20
CA LYS A 31 16.04 22.16 -14.90
C LYS A 31 17.13 21.24 -14.34
N THR A 32 18.04 21.81 -13.57
CA THR A 32 18.97 21.04 -12.74
C THR A 32 18.23 20.56 -11.48
N PRO A 33 18.33 19.27 -11.10
CA PRO A 33 17.70 18.77 -9.89
C PRO A 33 18.33 19.40 -8.64
N ASP A 34 17.50 19.90 -7.72
CA ASP A 34 17.94 20.41 -6.42
C ASP A 34 18.51 19.27 -5.55
N ALA A 35 19.58 19.56 -4.81
CA ALA A 35 20.25 18.56 -3.96
C ALA A 35 19.31 17.98 -2.89
N ARG A 36 18.43 18.79 -2.31
CA ARG A 36 17.44 18.34 -1.30
C ARG A 36 16.38 17.44 -1.92
N SER A 37 16.06 17.64 -3.20
CA SER A 37 15.13 16.76 -3.94
C SER A 37 15.74 15.38 -4.19
N LEU A 38 17.04 15.32 -4.45
CA LEU A 38 17.77 14.05 -4.58
C LEU A 38 17.90 13.34 -3.24
N GLU A 39 18.13 14.08 -2.15
CA GLU A 39 18.14 13.53 -0.80
C GLU A 39 16.75 13.01 -0.38
N ALA A 40 15.70 13.80 -0.58
CA ALA A 40 14.32 13.41 -0.29
C ALA A 40 13.87 12.19 -1.12
N ALA A 41 14.46 11.95 -2.30
CA ALA A 41 14.17 10.80 -3.13
C ALA A 41 14.46 9.46 -2.42
N ASP A 42 15.38 9.45 -1.45
CA ASP A 42 15.72 8.26 -0.67
C ASP A 42 14.68 7.89 0.39
N TRP A 43 13.72 8.79 0.66
CA TRP A 43 12.78 8.64 1.76
C TRP A 43 11.34 8.47 1.27
N VAL A 44 10.55 7.77 2.06
CA VAL A 44 9.09 7.81 2.04
C VAL A 44 8.66 8.72 3.19
N LEU A 45 8.01 9.83 2.87
CA LEU A 45 7.54 10.82 3.83
C LEU A 45 6.02 10.72 3.95
N LEU A 46 5.53 10.53 5.16
CA LEU A 46 4.11 10.41 5.47
C LEU A 46 3.72 11.42 6.55
N LEU A 47 2.64 12.14 6.33
CA LEU A 47 2.03 13.01 7.32
C LEU A 47 0.82 12.29 7.91
N THR A 48 0.75 12.19 9.23
CA THR A 48 -0.34 11.49 9.93
C THR A 48 -0.79 12.26 11.17
N SER A 49 -2.06 12.10 11.53
CA SER A 49 -2.62 12.55 12.81
C SER A 49 -2.58 11.46 13.90
N LEU A 50 -2.02 10.28 13.59
CA LEU A 50 -1.92 9.18 14.54
C LEU A 50 -0.93 9.49 15.68
N PRO A 51 -1.29 9.19 16.94
CA PRO A 51 -0.41 9.37 18.08
C PRO A 51 0.78 8.40 18.03
N THR A 52 1.88 8.75 18.72
CA THR A 52 3.12 7.94 18.75
C THR A 52 2.94 6.58 19.40
N ALA A 53 2.05 6.47 20.38
CA ALA A 53 1.62 5.21 20.96
C ALA A 53 0.10 5.09 20.73
N PRO A 54 -0.41 3.92 20.27
CA PRO A 54 0.31 2.67 20.00
C PRO A 54 0.98 2.58 18.61
N PHE A 55 0.89 3.63 17.78
CA PHE A 55 1.34 3.57 16.38
C PHE A 55 2.77 4.09 16.21
N ASP A 56 3.73 3.18 16.28
CA ASP A 56 5.11 3.52 15.96
C ASP A 56 5.27 3.88 14.47
N ALA A 57 6.42 4.46 14.13
CA ALA A 57 6.67 4.94 12.78
C ALA A 57 6.71 3.80 11.74
N ALA A 58 7.13 2.60 12.14
CA ALA A 58 7.18 1.41 11.29
C ALA A 58 5.75 0.91 10.98
N ALA A 59 4.86 0.87 11.96
CA ALA A 59 3.46 0.50 11.80
C ALA A 59 2.73 1.48 10.87
N VAL A 60 2.98 2.79 11.00
CA VAL A 60 2.41 3.79 10.08
C VAL A 60 2.88 3.57 8.65
N LEU A 61 4.18 3.33 8.44
CA LEU A 61 4.72 3.01 7.12
C LEU A 61 4.14 1.70 6.56
N ALA A 62 4.02 0.66 7.38
CA ALA A 62 3.44 -0.62 7.01
C ALA A 62 1.95 -0.48 6.61
N ALA A 63 1.18 0.27 7.39
CA ALA A 63 -0.22 0.56 7.11
C ALA A 63 -0.39 1.33 5.80
N TYR A 64 0.47 2.33 5.53
CA TYR A 64 0.39 3.10 4.28
C TYR A 64 0.61 2.24 3.03
N ARG A 65 1.38 1.15 3.15
CA ARG A 65 1.58 0.22 2.03
C ARG A 65 0.31 -0.54 1.64
N LEU A 66 -0.65 -0.69 2.55
CA LEU A 66 -1.95 -1.31 2.26
C LEU A 66 -2.77 -0.50 1.26
N ARG A 67 -2.50 0.81 1.09
CA ARG A 67 -3.21 1.65 0.12
C ARG A 67 -3.19 1.06 -1.28
N TRP A 68 -2.02 0.61 -1.75
CA TRP A 68 -1.90 0.00 -3.08
C TRP A 68 -2.64 -1.34 -3.16
N GLN A 69 -2.63 -2.14 -2.09
CA GLN A 69 -3.37 -3.41 -2.05
C GLN A 69 -4.88 -3.17 -2.15
N VAL A 70 -5.40 -2.14 -1.47
CA VAL A 70 -6.80 -1.74 -1.56
C VAL A 70 -7.16 -1.29 -2.97
N GLU A 71 -6.32 -0.46 -3.60
CA GLU A 71 -6.52 -0.02 -4.99
C GLU A 71 -6.53 -1.21 -5.96
N LEU A 72 -5.60 -2.15 -5.79
CA LEU A 72 -5.51 -3.32 -6.63
C LEU A 72 -6.69 -4.27 -6.43
N ALA A 73 -7.15 -4.46 -5.19
CA ALA A 73 -8.35 -5.24 -4.87
C ALA A 73 -9.58 -4.63 -5.53
N ILE A 74 -9.79 -3.32 -5.38
CA ILE A 74 -10.90 -2.60 -6.04
C ILE A 74 -10.81 -2.75 -7.56
N LYS A 75 -9.61 -2.59 -8.15
CA LYS A 75 -9.42 -2.76 -9.59
C LYS A 75 -9.78 -4.17 -10.06
N ARG A 76 -9.38 -5.17 -9.29
CA ARG A 76 -9.64 -6.58 -9.57
C ARG A 76 -11.13 -6.89 -9.45
N TRP A 77 -11.80 -6.41 -8.41
CA TRP A 77 -13.24 -6.56 -8.22
C TRP A 77 -14.05 -5.89 -9.32
N LYS A 78 -13.68 -4.69 -9.75
CA LYS A 78 -14.31 -4.05 -10.90
C LYS A 78 -14.19 -4.89 -12.18
N SER A 79 -13.01 -5.48 -12.41
CA SER A 79 -12.74 -6.28 -13.61
C SER A 79 -13.36 -7.68 -13.59
N LEU A 80 -13.37 -8.36 -12.44
CA LEU A 80 -13.80 -9.76 -12.34
C LEU A 80 -15.27 -9.91 -11.92
N LEU A 81 -15.77 -9.00 -11.10
CA LEU A 81 -17.12 -9.07 -10.52
C LEU A 81 -18.07 -8.04 -11.12
N GLY A 82 -17.63 -7.30 -12.14
CA GLY A 82 -18.47 -6.27 -12.78
C GLY A 82 -18.86 -5.12 -11.84
N LEU A 83 -18.16 -4.94 -10.71
CA LEU A 83 -18.47 -3.94 -9.68
C LEU A 83 -18.43 -2.47 -10.17
N GLY A 84 -17.98 -2.24 -11.41
CA GLY A 84 -18.02 -0.94 -12.07
C GLY A 84 -19.35 -0.60 -12.74
N GLU A 85 -20.22 -1.58 -12.96
CA GLU A 85 -21.48 -1.43 -13.70
C GLU A 85 -22.64 -1.81 -12.77
N VAL A 86 -23.25 -0.81 -12.13
CA VAL A 86 -24.39 -1.01 -11.25
C VAL A 86 -25.67 -1.04 -12.10
N PRO A 87 -26.37 -2.18 -12.22
CA PRO A 87 -27.51 -2.34 -13.13
C PRO A 87 -28.81 -1.70 -12.61
N VAL A 88 -28.75 -0.95 -11.51
CA VAL A 88 -29.91 -0.40 -10.79
C VAL A 88 -29.83 1.11 -10.68
N HIS A 89 -30.97 1.77 -10.87
CA HIS A 89 -31.05 3.24 -10.94
C HIS A 89 -31.53 3.92 -9.65
N THR A 90 -32.04 3.15 -8.67
CA THR A 90 -32.46 3.71 -7.38
C THR A 90 -31.31 3.67 -6.37
N PRO A 91 -31.11 4.74 -5.55
CA PRO A 91 -29.99 4.78 -4.60
C PRO A 91 -29.99 3.63 -3.57
N ALA A 92 -31.18 3.23 -3.11
CA ALA A 92 -31.33 2.12 -2.17
C ALA A 92 -30.94 0.77 -2.79
N ALA A 93 -31.40 0.48 -4.02
CA ALA A 93 -31.03 -0.75 -4.72
C ALA A 93 -29.55 -0.76 -5.09
N ALA A 94 -28.98 0.38 -5.50
CA ALA A 94 -27.56 0.51 -5.81
C ALA A 94 -26.70 0.19 -4.58
N THR A 95 -27.08 0.71 -3.41
CA THR A 95 -26.39 0.43 -2.14
C THR A 95 -26.46 -1.06 -1.79
N ALA A 96 -27.65 -1.66 -1.88
CA ALA A 96 -27.84 -3.09 -1.62
C ALA A 96 -27.04 -3.97 -2.60
N TRP A 97 -27.01 -3.62 -3.89
CA TRP A 97 -26.24 -4.32 -4.91
C TRP A 97 -24.74 -4.25 -4.64
N ILE A 98 -24.21 -3.06 -4.31
CA ILE A 98 -22.78 -2.89 -3.95
C ILE A 98 -22.44 -3.76 -2.74
N TYR A 99 -23.26 -3.76 -1.69
CA TYR A 99 -23.00 -4.61 -0.52
C TYR A 99 -23.04 -6.10 -0.85
N ALA A 100 -24.01 -6.55 -1.63
CA ALA A 100 -24.08 -7.94 -2.08
C ALA A 100 -22.82 -8.34 -2.87
N MET A 101 -22.35 -7.48 -3.77
CA MET A 101 -21.11 -7.72 -4.53
C MET A 101 -19.86 -7.69 -3.68
N LEU A 102 -19.76 -6.80 -2.69
CA LEU A 102 -18.64 -6.79 -1.74
C LEU A 102 -18.61 -8.05 -0.88
N ILE A 103 -19.76 -8.51 -0.39
CA ILE A 103 -19.87 -9.77 0.36
C ILE A 103 -19.44 -10.96 -0.53
N ALA A 104 -19.95 -11.02 -1.76
CA ALA A 104 -19.56 -12.05 -2.72
C ALA A 104 -18.05 -12.03 -3.01
N ALA A 105 -17.47 -10.84 -3.20
CA ALA A 105 -16.04 -10.67 -3.42
C ALA A 105 -15.20 -11.26 -2.27
N LEU A 106 -15.56 -10.96 -1.03
CA LEU A 106 -14.88 -11.45 0.16
C LEU A 106 -15.01 -12.97 0.31
N LEU A 107 -16.20 -13.53 0.03
CA LEU A 107 -16.42 -14.98 0.06
C LEU A 107 -15.59 -15.70 -1.01
N ILE A 108 -15.53 -15.16 -2.23
CA ILE A 108 -14.70 -15.72 -3.31
C ILE A 108 -13.23 -15.69 -2.91
N GLU A 109 -12.75 -14.58 -2.36
CA GLU A 109 -11.36 -14.47 -1.91
C GLU A 109 -11.02 -15.46 -0.80
N ASP A 110 -11.92 -15.65 0.17
CA ASP A 110 -11.77 -16.68 1.21
C ASP A 110 -11.67 -18.10 0.62
N LYS A 111 -12.57 -18.45 -0.31
CA LYS A 111 -12.57 -19.80 -0.92
C LYS A 111 -11.41 -20.05 -1.86
N VAL A 112 -10.98 -19.04 -2.61
CA VAL A 112 -9.77 -19.13 -3.45
C VAL A 112 -8.53 -19.27 -2.57
N ALA A 113 -8.45 -18.52 -1.46
CA ALA A 113 -7.33 -18.62 -0.52
C ALA A 113 -7.19 -20.04 0.05
N VAL A 114 -8.30 -20.67 0.44
CA VAL A 114 -8.33 -22.05 0.96
C VAL A 114 -7.99 -23.05 -0.13
N THR A 115 -8.63 -22.97 -1.30
CA THR A 115 -8.44 -23.95 -2.39
C THR A 115 -7.02 -23.90 -2.98
N ALA A 116 -6.41 -22.73 -3.03
CA ALA A 116 -5.04 -22.57 -3.52
C ALA A 116 -3.99 -23.22 -2.59
N THR A 117 -4.38 -23.68 -1.40
CA THR A 117 -3.54 -24.54 -0.54
C THR A 117 -3.65 -26.04 -0.87
N GLN A 118 -4.58 -26.46 -1.74
CA GLN A 118 -4.96 -27.87 -1.89
C GLN A 118 -4.48 -28.59 -3.19
N PHE A 119 -4.00 -27.92 -4.26
CA PHE A 119 -3.64 -28.59 -5.54
C PHE A 119 -2.55 -27.84 -6.40
N PRO A 120 -1.53 -28.47 -7.07
CA PRO A 120 -0.23 -29.03 -6.56
C PRO A 120 1.08 -28.40 -7.21
N PRO A 121 2.34 -28.93 -7.05
CA PRO A 121 3.22 -28.99 -5.88
C PRO A 121 4.62 -28.33 -6.13
N ARG A 122 4.82 -27.01 -5.96
CA ARG A 122 6.17 -26.38 -5.94
C ARG A 122 6.24 -25.04 -5.20
N LEU A 123 5.57 -24.92 -4.07
CA LEU A 123 5.87 -23.82 -3.14
C LEU A 123 6.27 -24.43 -1.81
N PRO A 124 7.37 -23.97 -1.18
CA PRO A 124 7.77 -24.41 0.15
C PRO A 124 6.57 -24.36 1.09
N THR A 125 6.51 -25.26 2.06
CA THR A 125 5.43 -25.51 3.04
C THR A 125 4.86 -24.26 3.74
N ASP A 126 5.50 -23.10 3.56
CA ASP A 126 5.00 -21.77 3.87
C ASP A 126 3.92 -21.22 2.89
N ALA A 127 3.57 -21.94 1.83
CA ALA A 127 2.67 -21.46 0.77
C ALA A 127 1.23 -21.20 1.22
N ALA A 128 0.76 -21.93 2.23
CA ALA A 128 -0.54 -21.68 2.86
C ALA A 128 -0.63 -20.28 3.52
N ARG A 129 0.52 -19.63 3.79
CA ARG A 129 0.59 -18.23 4.23
C ARG A 129 0.53 -17.22 3.08
N LEU A 130 0.58 -17.66 1.82
CA LEU A 130 0.69 -16.76 0.66
C LEU A 130 -0.67 -16.34 0.08
N LEU A 131 -1.78 -16.98 0.46
CA LEU A 131 -3.03 -16.84 -0.29
C LEU A 131 -4.21 -16.31 0.52
N SER A 132 -4.11 -16.29 1.85
CA SER A 132 -4.97 -15.42 2.66
C SER A 132 -4.32 -14.04 2.80
N VAL A 133 -5.04 -13.09 3.41
CA VAL A 133 -4.56 -11.79 3.89
C VAL A 133 -3.17 -11.84 4.57
N ALA A 134 -2.68 -13.03 4.95
CA ALA A 134 -1.33 -13.36 5.40
C ALA A 134 -0.17 -13.09 4.42
N HIS A 135 -0.38 -12.71 3.15
CA HIS A 135 0.70 -12.20 2.26
C HIS A 135 1.19 -10.79 2.65
N LEU A 136 1.08 -10.41 3.93
CA LEU A 136 1.77 -9.30 4.55
C LEU A 136 3.31 -9.36 4.34
N ARG A 137 3.87 -10.48 3.87
CA ARG A 137 5.27 -10.58 3.39
C ARG A 137 5.56 -9.92 2.03
N ALA A 138 4.55 -9.42 1.31
CA ALA A 138 4.80 -8.48 0.21
C ALA A 138 5.13 -7.07 0.73
N LEU A 139 5.39 -6.90 2.04
CA LEU A 139 6.37 -5.94 2.57
C LEU A 139 7.72 -6.16 1.88
N GLY A 140 7.90 -5.55 0.69
CA GLY A 140 9.24 -5.28 0.14
C GLY A 140 10.14 -4.74 1.26
N PRO A 141 11.46 -4.97 1.17
CA PRO A 141 12.38 -5.02 2.32
C PRO A 141 12.03 -3.96 3.36
N GLN A 142 11.78 -4.41 4.59
CA GLN A 142 11.57 -3.50 5.72
C GLN A 142 12.71 -2.47 5.71
N PRO A 143 12.43 -1.16 5.88
CA PRO A 143 13.51 -0.23 6.17
C PRO A 143 14.28 -0.80 7.35
N ALA A 144 15.60 -0.96 7.20
CA ALA A 144 16.42 -1.55 8.24
C ALA A 144 16.10 -0.87 9.58
N PRO A 145 15.96 -1.63 10.69
CA PRO A 145 15.38 -1.16 11.95
C PRO A 145 16.05 0.08 12.57
N GLY A 146 17.21 0.53 12.06
CA GLY A 146 17.86 1.79 12.43
C GLY A 146 17.55 3.01 11.56
N THR A 147 16.60 2.97 10.61
CA THR A 147 16.42 4.04 9.60
C THR A 147 15.00 4.58 9.44
N VAL A 148 14.23 4.57 10.52
CA VAL A 148 12.91 5.21 10.56
C VAL A 148 12.95 6.34 11.57
N ARG A 149 12.60 7.55 11.14
CA ARG A 149 12.53 8.74 12.00
C ARG A 149 11.10 9.25 12.01
N SER A 150 10.64 9.72 13.17
CA SER A 150 9.38 10.47 13.24
C SER A 150 9.56 11.74 14.05
N VAL A 151 9.02 12.83 13.54
CA VAL A 151 9.04 14.15 14.19
C VAL A 151 7.60 14.57 14.41
N SER A 152 7.25 14.87 15.67
CA SER A 152 5.96 15.49 15.99
C SER A 152 6.04 16.96 15.58
N LEU A 153 5.16 17.39 14.69
CA LEU A 153 5.02 18.80 14.38
C LEU A 153 4.12 19.39 15.48
N ALA A 154 4.76 19.98 16.49
CA ALA A 154 4.04 20.74 17.50
C ALA A 154 3.29 21.89 16.79
N SER A 155 2.00 21.99 17.07
CA SER A 155 1.20 23.15 16.69
C SER A 155 1.80 24.36 17.40
N ALA A 156 2.30 25.33 16.64
CA ALA A 156 2.62 26.67 17.15
C ALA A 156 1.34 27.36 17.65
#